data_AF-A0A3P7UR28-F1
#
_entry.id   AF-A0A3P7UR28-F1
#
_cell.length_a   1.000
_cell.length_b   1.000
_cell.length_c   1.000
_cell.angle_alpha   90.00
_cell.angle_beta   90.00
_cell.angle_gamma   90.00
#
_symmetry.space_group_name_H-M   'P 1'
#
loop_
_entity.id
_entity.type
_entity.pdbx_description
1 polymer ?
#
loop_
_entity_poly.entity_id
_entity_poly.type
_entity_poly.pdbx_seq_one_letter_code
_entity_poly.pdbx_strand_id
1 'polypeptide(L)'
;MFSKDQFKSEVVQDWCGTHFSDLISSDDWPPNSPAPYPLEHSVWSVLKKKACSTKHRSLDVPRATTVEAWENSDEGYLRAAVDASRRKISACIRAKGGHFEI
;
A
#
# COMPACT_ATOMS: atom_id res chain seq x y z
N MET A 1 -0.47 12.78 4.83
CA MET A 1 -0.20 12.21 3.50
C MET A 1 1.27 11.89 3.46
N PHE A 2 1.66 10.62 3.30
CA PHE A 2 3.09 10.26 3.19
C PHE A 2 3.64 10.92 1.91
N SER A 3 4.72 11.70 2.03
CA SER A 3 5.39 12.27 0.86
C SER A 3 5.97 11.12 0.04
N LYS A 4 5.51 10.98 -1.19
CA LYS A 4 6.02 9.98 -2.13
C LYS A 4 7.41 10.38 -2.68
N ASP A 5 7.86 11.61 -2.44
CA ASP A 5 9.07 12.18 -3.02
C ASP A 5 10.34 11.52 -2.47
N GLN A 6 10.31 11.05 -1.22
CA GLN A 6 11.44 10.33 -0.61
C GLN A 6 11.75 9.02 -1.35
N PHE A 7 10.72 8.34 -1.85
CA PHE A 7 10.88 7.09 -2.62
C PHE A 7 11.45 7.33 -4.02
N LYS A 8 11.50 8.59 -4.50
CA LYS A 8 12.06 8.94 -5.82
C LYS A 8 13.53 9.35 -5.76
N SER A 9 14.12 9.45 -4.56
CA SER A 9 15.52 9.83 -4.45
C SER A 9 16.43 8.75 -5.04
N GLU A 10 17.51 9.18 -5.70
CA GLU A 10 18.52 8.31 -6.30
C GLU A 10 19.07 7.32 -5.26
N VAL A 11 19.39 7.80 -4.06
CA VAL A 11 19.88 6.97 -2.95
C VAL A 11 18.91 5.82 -2.60
N VAL A 12 17.61 6.08 -2.58
CA VAL A 12 16.61 5.05 -2.27
C VAL A 12 16.41 4.10 -3.45
N GLN A 13 16.38 4.60 -4.69
CA GLN A 13 16.24 3.77 -5.88
C GLN A 13 17.44 2.84 -6.08
N ASP A 14 18.66 3.33 -5.91
CA ASP A 14 19.88 2.52 -6.03
C ASP A 14 19.95 1.42 -4.97
N TRP A 15 19.64 1.77 -3.71
CA TRP A 15 19.61 0.80 -2.64
C TRP A 15 18.56 -0.28 -2.91
N CYS A 16 17.33 0.12 -3.27
CA CYS A 16 16.27 -0.81 -3.59
C CYS A 16 16.60 -1.67 -4.83
N GLY A 17 17.19 -1.09 -5.88
CA GLY A 17 17.57 -1.83 -7.10
C GLY A 17 18.65 -2.88 -6.84
N THR A 18 19.52 -2.63 -5.86
CA THR A 18 20.53 -3.61 -5.42
C THR A 18 19.92 -4.75 -4.60
N HIS A 19 18.84 -4.50 -3.86
CA HIS A 19 18.27 -5.44 -2.90
C HIS A 19 16.96 -6.13 -3.36
N PHE A 20 16.26 -5.58 -4.35
CA PHE A 20 15.00 -6.09 -4.88
C PHE A 20 15.07 -6.17 -6.40
N SER A 21 15.21 -7.40 -6.93
CA SER A 21 15.30 -7.64 -8.38
C SER A 21 14.06 -7.20 -9.16
N ASP A 22 12.91 -7.18 -8.49
CA ASP A 22 11.60 -6.91 -9.09
C ASP A 22 11.09 -5.51 -8.72
N LEU A 23 12.00 -4.59 -8.39
CA LEU A 23 11.66 -3.21 -8.09
C LEU A 23 10.98 -2.56 -9.30
N ILE A 24 9.80 -1.98 -9.07
CA ILE A 24 9.20 -1.05 -10.02
C ILE A 24 9.88 0.30 -9.80
N SER A 25 10.61 0.78 -10.82
CA SER A 25 11.32 2.05 -10.72
C SER A 25 10.34 3.21 -10.50
N SER A 26 10.82 4.32 -9.95
CA SER A 26 9.99 5.52 -9.81
C SER A 26 9.45 6.02 -11.16
N ASP A 27 10.17 5.81 -12.26
CA ASP A 27 9.80 6.29 -13.59
C ASP A 27 8.70 5.42 -14.22
N ASP A 28 8.67 4.13 -13.86
CA ASP A 28 7.62 3.20 -14.29
C ASP A 28 6.31 3.39 -13.51
N TRP A 29 6.33 4.17 -12.43
CA TRP A 29 5.15 4.43 -11.62
C TRP A 29 4.32 5.61 -12.14
N PRO A 30 3.03 5.41 -12.48
CA PRO A 30 2.21 6.47 -13.03
C PRO A 30 1.99 7.62 -12.02
N PRO A 31 2.15 8.90 -12.44
CA PRO A 31 1.94 10.05 -11.57
C PRO A 31 0.49 10.13 -11.10
N ASN A 32 0.29 10.49 -9.83
CA ASN A 32 -1.03 10.64 -9.20
C ASN A 32 -1.95 9.40 -9.23
N SER A 33 -1.42 8.22 -9.53
CA SER A 33 -2.21 6.99 -9.48
C SER A 33 -2.57 6.61 -8.04
N PRO A 34 -3.83 6.28 -7.73
CA PRO A 34 -4.19 5.63 -6.48
C PRO A 34 -3.38 4.35 -6.38
N ALA A 35 -2.63 4.16 -5.29
CA ALA A 35 -1.74 3.02 -5.18
C ALA A 35 -2.56 1.71 -5.22
N PRO A 36 -2.45 0.88 -6.28
CA PRO A 36 -3.17 -0.38 -6.34
C PRO A 36 -2.55 -1.44 -5.44
N TYR A 37 -1.52 -1.13 -4.65
CA TYR A 37 -0.85 -2.08 -3.77
C TYR A 37 -1.78 -2.61 -2.67
N PRO A 38 -1.58 -3.85 -2.19
CA PRO A 38 -2.47 -4.51 -1.22
C PRO A 38 -2.67 -3.69 0.06
N LEU A 39 -1.59 -3.06 0.52
CA LEU A 39 -1.59 -2.25 1.73
C LEU A 39 -2.50 -1.03 1.61
N GLU A 40 -2.29 -0.19 0.59
CA GLU A 40 -3.01 1.07 0.43
C GLU A 40 -4.50 0.89 0.09
N HIS A 41 -4.83 -0.07 -0.79
CA HIS A 41 -6.20 -0.19 -1.29
C HIS A 41 -7.14 -1.00 -0.38
N SER A 42 -6.61 -1.81 0.53
CA SER A 42 -7.41 -2.73 1.36
C SER A 42 -6.94 -2.74 2.81
N VAL A 43 -5.73 -3.25 3.07
CA VAL A 43 -5.29 -3.58 4.43
C VAL A 43 -5.22 -2.35 5.33
N TRP A 44 -4.76 -1.21 4.82
CA TRP A 44 -4.66 0.04 5.57
C TRP A 44 -6.00 0.50 6.14
N SER A 45 -7.11 0.29 5.42
CA SER A 45 -8.44 0.65 5.91
C SER A 45 -8.82 -0.15 7.16
N VAL A 46 -8.45 -1.43 7.21
CA VAL A 46 -8.70 -2.33 8.34
C VAL A 46 -7.81 -1.95 9.53
N LEU A 47 -6.52 -1.75 9.29
CA LEU A 47 -5.57 -1.33 10.32
C LEU A 47 -5.99 0.00 10.94
N LYS A 48 -6.31 1.00 10.10
CA LYS A 48 -6.78 2.31 10.54
C LYS A 48 -8.08 2.21 11.32
N LYS A 49 -9.04 1.40 10.89
CA LYS A 49 -10.31 1.20 11.61
C LYS A 49 -10.08 0.65 13.02
N LYS A 50 -9.16 -0.30 13.18
CA LYS A 50 -8.80 -0.86 14.48
C LYS A 50 -8.06 0.16 15.35
N ALA A 51 -7.00 0.79 14.82
CA ALA A 51 -6.18 1.75 15.54
C ALA A 51 -6.95 3.02 15.95
N CYS A 52 -7.89 3.48 15.11
CA CYS A 52 -8.69 4.68 15.36
C CYS A 52 -10.10 4.40 15.91
N SER A 53 -10.35 3.20 16.44
CA SER A 53 -11.65 2.82 17.02
C SER A 53 -12.02 3.66 18.25
N THR A 54 -11.02 4.18 18.96
CA THR A 54 -11.17 5.06 20.13
C THR A 54 -10.26 6.28 20.03
N LYS A 55 -10.53 7.31 20.84
CA LYS A 55 -9.67 8.49 20.96
C LYS A 55 -8.47 8.16 21.85
N HIS A 56 -7.28 8.48 21.39
CA HIS A 56 -6.03 8.22 22.11
C HIS A 56 -5.34 9.53 22.49
N ARG A 57 -4.68 9.56 23.66
CA ARG A 57 -3.91 10.71 24.15
C ARG A 57 -2.43 10.67 23.73
N SER A 58 -1.94 9.51 23.28
CA SER A 58 -0.59 9.30 22.76
C SER A 58 -0.62 8.38 21.52
N LEU A 59 0.53 8.23 20.87
CA LEU A 59 0.69 7.33 19.72
C LEU A 59 1.01 5.89 20.13
N ASP A 60 1.30 5.62 21.40
CA ASP A 60 1.73 4.29 21.85
C ASP A 60 0.63 3.24 21.63
N VAL A 61 -0.60 3.58 22.02
CA VAL A 61 -1.76 2.70 21.85
C VAL A 61 -2.08 2.46 20.37
N PRO A 62 -2.26 3.49 19.51
CA PRO A 62 -2.44 3.28 18.08
C PRO A 62 -1.34 2.44 17.40
N ARG A 63 -0.06 2.62 17.79
CA ARG A 63 1.05 1.83 17.25
C ARG A 63 0.92 0.37 17.65
N ALA A 64 0.74 0.09 18.94
CA ALA A 64 0.56 -1.27 19.44
C ALA A 64 -0.65 -1.97 18.80
N THR A 65 -1.79 -1.29 18.74
CA THR A 65 -3.01 -1.83 18.10
C THR A 65 -2.83 -2.06 16.60
N THR A 66 -2.05 -1.21 15.91
CA THR A 66 -1.76 -1.41 14.48
C THR A 66 -0.90 -2.66 14.25
N VAL A 67 0.13 -2.86 15.07
CA VAL A 67 0.99 -4.06 15.00
C VAL A 67 0.17 -5.31 15.31
N GLU A 68 -0.58 -5.31 16.42
CA GLU A 68 -1.46 -6.42 16.78
C GLU A 68 -2.48 -6.73 15.67
N ALA A 69 -3.05 -5.69 15.04
CA ALA A 69 -3.98 -5.85 13.94
C ALA A 69 -3.34 -6.49 12.70
N TRP A 70 -2.08 -6.16 12.41
CA TRP A 70 -1.31 -6.73 11.32
C TRP A 70 -0.96 -8.19 11.59
N GLU A 71 -0.39 -8.50 12.75
CA GLU A 71 0.00 -9.88 13.13
C GLU A 71 -1.19 -10.84 13.17
N ASN A 72 -2.37 -10.34 13.55
CA ASN A 72 -3.62 -11.13 13.55
C ASN A 72 -4.41 -11.03 12.23
N SER A 73 -3.80 -10.55 11.14
CA SER A 73 -4.48 -10.50 9.84
C SER A 73 -4.63 -11.90 9.27
N ASP A 74 -5.85 -12.23 8.84
CA ASP A 74 -6.13 -13.51 8.20
C ASP A 74 -5.34 -13.66 6.88
N GLU A 75 -4.65 -14.79 6.72
CA GLU A 75 -3.84 -15.04 5.54
C GLU A 75 -4.70 -15.10 4.26
N GLY A 76 -5.91 -15.67 4.35
CA GLY A 76 -6.86 -15.71 3.25
C GLY A 76 -7.27 -14.31 2.78
N TYR A 77 -7.53 -13.40 3.73
CA TYR A 77 -7.79 -11.99 3.47
C TYR A 77 -6.59 -11.30 2.82
N LEU A 78 -5.37 -11.53 3.31
CA LEU A 78 -4.16 -10.96 2.71
C LEU A 78 -3.96 -11.43 1.26
N ARG A 79 -4.15 -12.73 0.99
CA ARG A 79 -4.13 -13.28 -0.38
C ARG A 79 -5.22 -12.65 -1.26
N ALA A 80 -6.44 -12.51 -0.75
CA ALA A 80 -7.52 -11.87 -1.49
C ALA A 80 -7.24 -10.39 -1.80
N ALA A 81 -6.59 -9.66 -0.88
CA ALA A 81 -6.14 -8.29 -1.13
C ALA A 81 -5.08 -8.26 -2.26
N VAL A 82 -4.11 -9.17 -2.25
CA VAL A 82 -3.13 -9.29 -3.35
C VAL A 82 -3.81 -9.57 -4.69
N ASP A 83 -4.77 -10.48 -4.73
CA ASP A 83 -5.50 -10.79 -5.96
C ASP A 83 -6.34 -9.60 -6.46
N ALA A 84 -6.98 -8.86 -5.54
CA ALA A 84 -7.71 -7.64 -5.86
C ALA A 84 -6.79 -6.55 -6.44
N SER A 85 -5.57 -6.40 -5.89
CA SER A 85 -4.54 -5.52 -6.46
C SER A 85 -4.22 -5.87 -7.91
N ARG A 86 -3.99 -7.15 -8.20
CA ARG A 86 -3.66 -7.61 -9.57
C ARG A 86 -4.80 -7.32 -10.55
N ARG A 87 -6.05 -7.51 -10.13
CA ARG A 87 -7.25 -7.16 -10.91
C ARG A 87 -7.32 -5.65 -11.16
N LYS A 88 -7.04 -4.82 -10.14
CA LYS A 88 -6.96 -3.35 -10.26
C LYS A 88 -5.93 -2.88 -11.25
N ILE A 89 -4.71 -3.43 -11.20
CA ILE A 89 -3.66 -3.11 -12.16
C ILE A 89 -4.11 -3.49 -13.58
N SER A 90 -4.70 -4.69 -13.75
CA SER A 90 -5.18 -5.16 -15.05
C SER A 90 -6.28 -4.26 -15.65
N ALA A 91 -7.22 -3.79 -14.82
CA ALA A 91 -8.25 -2.86 -15.26
C ALA A 91 -7.68 -1.48 -15.62
N CYS A 92 -6.73 -0.97 -14.83
CA CYS A 92 -6.01 0.27 -15.12
C CYS A 92 -5.32 0.20 -16.50
N ILE A 93 -4.65 -0.91 -16.80
CA ILE A 93 -4.01 -1.16 -18.09
C ILE A 93 -5.06 -1.15 -19.23
N ARG A 94 -6.19 -1.86 -19.05
CA ARG A 94 -7.29 -1.89 -20.03
C ARG A 94 -7.90 -0.51 -20.27
N ALA A 95 -8.01 0.29 -19.22
CA ALA A 95 -8.47 1.68 -19.27
C ALA A 95 -7.42 2.66 -19.79
N LYS A 96 -6.19 2.18 -20.11
CA LYS A 96 -5.05 3.02 -20.50
C LYS A 96 -4.77 4.15 -19.50
N GLY A 97 -4.88 3.85 -18.21
CA GLY A 97 -4.73 4.84 -17.12
C GLY A 97 -5.95 5.73 -16.89
N GLY A 98 -7.03 5.55 -17.65
CA GLY A 98 -8.32 6.21 -17.40
C GLY A 98 -9.04 5.70 -16.15
N HIS A 99 -10.16 6.33 -15.81
CA HIS A 99 -11.00 5.90 -14.70
C HIS A 99 -11.66 4.54 -14.99
N PHE A 100 -11.78 3.69 -13.96
CA PHE A 100 -12.38 2.37 -14.04
C PHE A 100 -13.03 1.99 -12.71
N GLU A 101 -13.99 1.06 -12.76
CA GLU A 101 -14.65 0.45 -11.60
C GLU A 101 -14.42 -1.07 -11.63
N ILE A 102 -14.25 -1.69 -10.46
CA ILE A 102 -14.01 -3.14 -10.27
C ILE A 102 -14.74 -3.60 -9.02
#